data_AF-A0A9C8KCW6-F1
#
_entry.id   AF-A0A9C8KCW6-F1
#
_cell.length_a   1.000
_cell.length_b   1.000
_cell.length_c   1.000
_cell.angle_alpha   90.00
_cell.angle_beta   90.00
_cell.angle_gamma   90.00
#
_symmetry.space_group_name_H-M   'P 1'
#
loop_
_entity.id
_entity.type
_entity.pdbx_description
1 polymer ?
#
loop_
_entity_poly.entity_id
_entity_poly.type
_entity_poly.pdbx_seq_one_letter_code
_entity_poly.pdbx_strand_id
1 'polypeptide(L)'
;VTDKTRYGALISIAGAIITISINYFFIPSIGYMASAIATVSAYGAMMVLSYYFGKSRYPIPYNFRKILFYLGVSISFSGLSFYVFDRNLYVGTTLLLIFLGLVYKLENDMLRKILMKQKG
;
A
#
# COMPACT_ATOMS: atom_id res chain seq x y z
N VAL A 1 9.90 -28.51 -2.04
CA VAL A 1 8.89 -27.48 -1.65
C VAL A 1 9.42 -26.69 -0.45
N THR A 2 10.71 -26.38 -0.48
CA THR A 2 11.59 -26.36 0.70
C THR A 2 12.30 -25.00 0.73
N ASP A 3 12.50 -24.44 1.93
CA ASP A 3 13.17 -23.16 2.28
C ASP A 3 12.46 -21.82 2.04
N LYS A 4 11.47 -21.71 1.15
CA LYS A 4 10.86 -20.39 0.83
C LYS A 4 9.82 -19.91 1.85
N THR A 5 9.15 -20.82 2.58
CA THR A 5 8.10 -20.49 3.57
C THR A 5 8.67 -19.83 4.83
N ARG A 6 9.92 -20.12 5.19
CA ARG A 6 10.58 -19.54 6.38
C ARG A 6 10.74 -18.03 6.26
N TYR A 7 10.94 -17.51 5.05
CA TYR A 7 11.04 -16.07 4.81
C TYR A 7 9.71 -15.35 5.02
N GLY A 8 8.60 -15.93 4.55
CA GLY A 8 7.27 -15.39 4.80
C GLY A 8 6.94 -15.36 6.31
N ALA A 9 7.29 -16.44 7.02
CA ALA A 9 7.14 -16.50 8.47
C ALA A 9 8.00 -15.44 9.19
N LEU A 10 9.27 -15.27 8.80
CA LEU A 10 10.16 -14.23 9.35
C LEU A 10 9.60 -12.82 9.17
N ILE A 11 9.08 -12.50 7.97
CA ILE A 11 8.47 -11.21 7.68
C ILE A 11 7.22 -10.99 8.54
N SER A 12 6.37 -12.02 8.65
CA SER A 12 5.15 -11.95 9.47
C SER A 12 5.47 -11.79 10.96
N ILE A 13 6.47 -12.52 11.48
CA ILE A 13 6.91 -12.41 12.87
C ILE A 13 7.48 -11.01 13.13
N ALA A 14 8.29 -10.47 12.23
CA ALA A 14 8.83 -9.12 12.36
C ALA A 14 7.71 -8.07 12.46
N GLY A 15 6.69 -8.14 11.60
CA GLY A 15 5.56 -7.21 11.70
C GLY A 15 4.68 -7.44 12.94
N ALA A 16 4.55 -8.69 13.43
CA ALA A 16 3.87 -8.98 14.69
C ALA A 16 4.60 -8.34 15.88
N ILE A 17 5.93 -8.45 15.92
CA ILE A 17 6.76 -7.80 16.95
C ILE A 17 6.56 -6.29 16.91
N ILE A 18 6.66 -5.66 15.73
CA ILE A 18 6.44 -4.22 15.57
C ILE A 18 5.03 -3.81 16.06
N THR A 19 4.01 -4.58 15.69
CA THR A 19 2.63 -4.30 16.11
C THR A 19 2.47 -4.33 17.62
N ILE A 20 3.01 -5.37 18.28
CA ILE A 20 2.94 -5.52 19.74
C ILE A 20 3.74 -4.41 20.42
N SER A 21 4.97 -4.13 19.97
CA SER A 21 5.80 -3.08 20.56
C SER A 21 5.13 -1.71 20.46
N ILE A 22 4.64 -1.32 19.29
CA ILE A 22 4.00 -0.01 19.11
C ILE A 22 2.72 0.07 19.94
N ASN A 23 1.85 -0.94 19.90
CA ASN A 23 0.62 -0.92 20.70
C ASN A 23 0.95 -0.84 22.20
N TYR A 24 1.89 -1.63 22.69
CA TYR A 24 2.24 -1.64 24.11
C TYR A 24 2.78 -0.29 24.61
N PHE A 25 3.67 0.35 23.85
CA PHE A 25 4.26 1.64 24.24
C PHE A 25 3.36 2.85 23.96
N PHE A 26 2.60 2.85 22.86
CA PHE A 26 1.87 4.03 22.39
C PHE A 26 0.38 4.03 22.73
N ILE A 27 -0.27 2.89 23.00
CA ILE A 27 -1.66 2.88 23.48
C ILE A 27 -1.85 3.78 24.72
N PRO A 28 -0.96 3.76 25.73
CA PRO A 28 -1.13 4.61 26.92
C PRO A 28 -1.09 6.11 26.62
N SER A 29 -0.43 6.54 25.54
CA SER A 29 -0.25 7.95 25.20
C SER A 29 -1.27 8.46 24.18
N ILE A 30 -1.51 7.72 23.10
CA ILE A 30 -2.32 8.18 21.95
C ILE A 30 -3.55 7.28 21.68
N GLY A 31 -3.83 6.32 22.55
CA GLY A 31 -5.03 5.48 22.50
C GLY A 31 -5.17 4.72 21.18
N TYR A 32 -6.37 4.76 20.59
CA TYR A 32 -6.70 4.05 19.34
C TYR A 32 -5.80 4.44 18.16
N MET A 33 -5.28 5.67 18.13
CA MET A 33 -4.38 6.12 17.07
C MET A 33 -3.06 5.34 17.06
N ALA A 34 -2.63 4.79 18.20
CA ALA A 34 -1.49 3.88 18.28
C ALA A 34 -1.67 2.65 17.40
N SER A 35 -2.89 2.08 17.38
CA SER A 35 -3.17 0.88 16.59
C SER A 35 -3.09 1.17 15.09
N ALA A 36 -3.61 2.32 14.64
CA ALA A 36 -3.48 2.75 13.25
C ALA A 36 -2.01 2.91 12.83
N ILE A 37 -1.19 3.58 13.67
CA ILE A 37 0.25 3.75 13.42
C ILE A 37 0.97 2.39 13.45
N ALA A 38 0.60 1.51 14.37
CA ALA A 38 1.17 0.16 14.47
C ALA A 38 0.91 -0.64 13.19
N THR A 39 -0.33 -0.64 12.68
CA THR A 39 -0.70 -1.36 11.45
C THR A 39 0.03 -0.82 10.24
N VAL A 40 0.09 0.51 10.06
CA VAL A 40 0.83 1.14 8.95
C VAL A 40 2.33 0.80 9.05
N SER A 41 2.90 0.88 10.24
CA SER A 41 4.33 0.59 10.46
C SER A 41 4.65 -0.88 10.23
N ALA A 42 3.81 -1.80 10.71
CA ALA A 42 3.98 -3.23 10.55
C ALA A 42 3.91 -3.63 9.07
N TYR A 43 2.88 -3.19 8.34
CA TYR A 43 2.77 -3.47 6.91
C TYR A 43 3.87 -2.79 6.09
N GLY A 44 4.25 -1.56 6.44
CA GLY A 44 5.38 -0.87 5.82
C GLY A 44 6.68 -1.65 6.00
N ALA A 45 6.97 -2.11 7.23
CA ALA A 45 8.14 -2.92 7.51
C ALA A 45 8.10 -4.27 6.77
N MET A 46 6.95 -4.94 6.75
CA MET A 46 6.77 -6.18 5.98
C MET A 46 7.00 -5.96 4.47
N MET A 47 6.51 -4.85 3.91
CA MET A 47 6.72 -4.47 2.51
C MET A 47 8.21 -4.27 2.21
N VAL A 48 8.92 -3.52 3.07
CA VAL A 48 10.35 -3.25 2.90
C VAL A 48 11.16 -4.54 3.00
N LEU A 49 10.91 -5.37 4.03
CA LEU A 49 11.58 -6.66 4.18
C LEU A 49 11.31 -7.56 2.96
N SER A 50 10.06 -7.67 2.52
CA SER A 50 9.68 -8.43 1.33
C SER A 50 10.41 -7.92 0.08
N TYR A 51 10.56 -6.60 -0.09
CA TYR A 51 11.33 -6.03 -1.19
C TYR A 51 12.81 -6.40 -1.13
N TYR A 52 13.46 -6.29 0.03
CA TYR A 52 14.87 -6.64 0.20
C TYR A 52 15.13 -8.13 -0.06
N PHE A 53 14.34 -9.01 0.56
CA PHE A 53 14.46 -10.46 0.35
C PHE A 53 14.08 -10.86 -1.08
N GLY A 54 13.06 -10.21 -1.65
CA GLY A 54 12.61 -10.41 -3.02
C GLY A 54 13.65 -10.02 -4.05
N LYS A 55 14.29 -8.86 -3.89
CA LYS A 55 15.33 -8.34 -4.80
C LYS A 55 16.50 -9.31 -4.98
N SER A 56 16.90 -10.03 -3.93
CA SER A 56 18.00 -11.00 -3.99
C SER A 56 17.64 -12.28 -4.76
N ARG A 57 16.36 -12.69 -4.78
CA ARG A 57 15.94 -13.99 -5.34
C ARG A 57 15.20 -13.88 -6.68
N TYR A 58 14.49 -12.78 -6.88
CA TYR A 58 13.76 -12.46 -8.11
C TYR A 58 13.88 -10.95 -8.36
N PRO A 59 14.80 -10.50 -9.23
CA PRO A 59 14.89 -9.09 -9.61
C PRO A 59 13.67 -8.74 -10.48
N ILE A 60 12.52 -8.52 -9.82
CA ILE A 60 11.32 -8.02 -10.45
C ILE A 60 11.59 -6.54 -10.75
N PRO A 61 11.49 -6.08 -12.01
CA PRO A 61 11.68 -4.68 -12.37
C PRO A 61 10.48 -3.86 -11.87
N TYR A 62 10.45 -3.57 -10.56
CA TYR A 62 9.43 -2.74 -9.95
C TYR A 62 9.56 -1.31 -10.46
N ASN A 63 8.50 -0.79 -11.05
CA ASN A 63 8.44 0.60 -11.48
C ASN A 63 8.11 1.49 -10.27
N PHE A 64 9.12 1.74 -9.43
CA PHE A 64 9.00 2.57 -8.23
C PHE A 64 8.38 3.92 -8.50
N ARG A 65 8.68 4.55 -9.64
CA ARG A 65 8.08 5.84 -10.02
C ARG A 65 6.56 5.73 -10.11
N LYS A 66 6.02 4.69 -10.74
CA LYS A 66 4.57 4.47 -10.83
C LYS A 66 3.96 4.16 -9.46
N ILE A 67 4.58 3.29 -8.67
CA ILE A 67 4.07 2.92 -7.33
C ILE A 67 4.00 4.15 -6.42
N LEU A 68 5.09 4.93 -6.34
CA LEU A 68 5.14 6.14 -5.53
C LEU A 68 4.18 7.20 -6.04
N PHE A 69 4.03 7.33 -7.37
CA PHE A 69 3.06 8.25 -7.97
C PHE A 69 1.63 7.89 -7.57
N TYR A 70 1.21 6.63 -7.71
CA TYR A 70 -0.13 6.21 -7.28
C TYR A 70 -0.35 6.37 -5.79
N LEU A 71 0.64 5.99 -4.98
CA LEU A 71 0.54 6.12 -3.53
C LEU A 71 0.43 7.60 -3.11
N GLY A 72 1.21 8.48 -3.73
CA GLY A 72 1.15 9.93 -3.53
C GLY A 72 -0.20 10.52 -3.97
N VAL A 73 -0.66 10.21 -5.18
CA VAL A 73 -1.96 10.68 -5.69
C VAL A 73 -3.10 10.21 -4.78
N SER A 74 -3.10 8.94 -4.35
CA SER A 74 -4.10 8.39 -3.43
C SER A 74 -4.11 9.13 -2.10
N ILE A 75 -2.95 9.40 -1.49
CA ILE A 75 -2.84 10.14 -0.23
C ILE A 75 -3.32 11.58 -0.41
N SER A 76 -2.90 12.26 -1.49
CA SER A 76 -3.34 13.63 -1.78
C SER A 76 -4.85 13.72 -1.99
N PHE A 77 -5.43 12.79 -2.76
CA PHE A 77 -6.88 12.74 -2.96
C PHE A 77 -7.62 12.46 -1.64
N SER A 78 -7.16 11.50 -0.85
CA SER A 78 -7.73 11.21 0.47
C SER A 78 -7.66 12.43 1.40
N GLY A 79 -6.51 13.11 1.45
CA GLY A 79 -6.31 14.33 2.23
C GLY A 79 -7.21 15.49 1.78
N LEU A 80 -7.30 15.73 0.47
CA LEU A 80 -8.20 16.73 -0.12
C LEU A 80 -9.66 16.43 0.21
N SER A 81 -10.07 15.16 0.11
CA SER A 81 -11.43 14.74 0.46
C SER A 81 -11.75 14.97 1.93
N PHE A 82 -10.77 14.83 2.82
CA PHE A 82 -10.99 14.91 4.28
C PHE A 82 -10.92 16.34 4.80
N TYR A 83 -10.00 17.17 4.29
CA TYR A 83 -9.77 18.54 4.78
C TYR A 83 -10.67 19.60 4.13
N VAL A 84 -11.13 19.39 2.89
CA VAL A 84 -11.87 20.43 2.14
C VAL A 84 -13.39 20.21 2.19
N PHE A 85 -13.86 19.00 2.47
CA PHE A 85 -15.26 18.60 2.21
C PHE A 85 -16.03 18.04 3.40
N ASP A 86 -15.54 18.19 4.64
CA ASP A 86 -16.29 17.91 5.87
C ASP A 86 -17.10 16.59 5.86
N ARG A 87 -16.47 15.49 5.42
CA ARG A 87 -17.06 14.13 5.35
C ARG A 87 -18.33 13.98 4.50
N ASN A 88 -18.58 14.86 3.54
CA ASN A 88 -19.73 14.72 2.67
C ASN A 88 -19.56 13.52 1.72
N LEU A 89 -20.35 12.46 1.94
CA LEU A 89 -20.19 11.15 1.29
C LEU A 89 -20.27 11.25 -0.25
N TYR A 90 -21.13 12.13 -0.77
CA TYR A 90 -21.28 12.36 -2.20
C TYR A 90 -19.98 12.84 -2.84
N VAL A 91 -19.24 13.73 -2.16
CA VAL A 91 -17.98 14.25 -2.69
C VAL A 91 -16.88 13.21 -2.61
N GLY A 92 -16.85 12.41 -1.53
CA GLY A 92 -15.94 11.27 -1.43
C GLY A 92 -16.13 10.28 -2.59
N THR A 93 -17.37 9.94 -2.93
CA THR A 93 -17.69 9.07 -4.08
C THR A 93 -17.27 9.69 -5.40
N THR A 94 -17.54 10.98 -5.63
CA THR A 94 -17.11 11.68 -6.85
C THR A 94 -15.59 11.71 -6.97
N LEU A 95 -14.86 11.99 -5.89
CA LEU A 95 -13.40 12.02 -5.91
C LEU A 95 -12.79 10.64 -6.19
N LEU A 96 -13.41 9.58 -5.66
CA LEU A 96 -13.01 8.19 -5.91
C LEU A 96 -13.23 7.83 -7.38
N LEU A 97 -14.35 8.25 -7.99
CA LEU A 97 -14.59 8.10 -9.42
C LEU A 97 -13.57 8.85 -10.28
N ILE A 98 -13.18 10.07 -9.89
CA ILE A 98 -12.11 10.83 -10.56
C ILE A 98 -10.78 10.11 -10.45
N PHE A 99 -10.44 9.59 -9.27
CA PHE A 99 -9.22 8.80 -9.06
C PHE A 99 -9.20 7.55 -9.95
N LEU A 100 -10.30 6.78 -10.00
CA LEU A 100 -10.46 5.64 -10.90
C LEU A 100 -10.29 6.03 -12.37
N GLY A 101 -10.89 7.15 -12.79
CA GLY A 101 -10.74 7.67 -14.15
C GLY A 101 -9.29 8.07 -14.48
N LEU A 102 -8.59 8.68 -13.54
CA LEU A 102 -7.17 9.02 -13.66
C LEU A 102 -6.31 7.75 -13.80
N VAL A 103 -6.51 6.77 -12.93
CA VAL A 103 -5.81 5.47 -12.99
C VAL A 103 -6.08 4.78 -14.31
N TYR A 104 -7.34 4.71 -14.75
CA TYR A 104 -7.70 4.11 -16.03
C TYR A 104 -7.00 4.80 -17.20
N LYS A 105 -6.92 6.14 -17.21
CA LYS A 105 -6.23 6.90 -18.25
C LYS A 105 -4.71 6.69 -18.22
N LEU A 106 -4.11 6.62 -17.04
CA LEU A 106 -2.66 6.39 -16.84
C LEU A 106 -2.25 4.95 -17.18
N GLU A 107 -3.14 3.99 -16.99
CA GLU A 107 -2.89 2.57 -17.29
C GLU A 107 -3.44 2.11 -18.63
N ASN A 108 -4.08 2.98 -19.40
CA ASN A 108 -4.70 2.63 -20.69
C ASN A 108 -3.71 1.93 -21.65
N ASP A 109 -2.45 2.36 -21.67
CA ASP A 109 -1.39 1.73 -22.46
C ASP A 109 -1.04 0.31 -21.98
N MET A 110 -1.10 0.07 -20.67
CA MET A 110 -0.85 -1.25 -20.07
C MET A 110 -2.05 -2.19 -20.27
N LEU A 111 -3.27 -1.67 -20.08
CA LEU A 111 -4.53 -2.39 -20.31
C LEU A 111 -4.68 -2.81 -21.77
N ARG A 112 -4.37 -1.91 -22.72
CA ARG A 112 -4.34 -2.24 -24.15
C ARG A 112 -3.32 -3.33 -24.46
N LYS A 113 -2.15 -3.31 -23.82
CA LYS A 113 -1.11 -4.33 -24.02
C LYS A 113 -1.53 -5.71 -23.48
N ILE A 114 -2.21 -5.75 -22.34
CA ILE A 114 -2.74 -7.00 -21.76
C ILE A 114 -3.87 -7.56 -22.63
N LEU A 115 -4.82 -6.71 -23.05
CA LEU A 115 -5.95 -7.10 -23.90
C LEU A 115 -5.52 -7.56 -25.30
N MET A 116 -4.50 -6.93 -25.89
CA MET A 116 -3.93 -7.35 -27.18
C MET A 116 -3.10 -8.64 -27.07
N LYS A 117 -2.42 -8.87 -25.94
CA LYS A 117 -1.66 -10.12 -25.69
C LYS A 117 -2.56 -11.33 -25.49
N GLN A 118 -3.82 -11.14 -25.10
CA GLN A 118 -4.81 -12.22 -24.99
C GLN A 118 -5.43 -12.63 -26.33
N LYS A 119 -5.18 -11.89 -27.42
CA LYS A 119 -5.75 -12.11 -28.76
C LYS A 119 -4.80 -12.80 -29.75
N GLY A 120 -3.61 -13.24 -29.33
CA GLY A 120 -2.66 -14.01 -30.14
C GLY A 120 -2.27 -15.31 -29.45
#